data_AF-A0A640T9V1-F1
#
_entry.id   AF-A0A640T9V1-F1
#
_cell.length_a   1.000
_cell.length_b   1.000
_cell.length_c   1.000
_cell.angle_alpha   90.00
_cell.angle_beta   90.00
_cell.angle_gamma   90.00
#
_symmetry.space_group_name_H-M   'P 1'
#
loop_
_entity.id
_entity.type
_entity.pdbx_description
1 polymer ?
#
loop_
_entity_poly.entity_id
_entity_poly.type
_entity_poly.pdbx_seq_one_letter_code
_entity_poly.pdbx_strand_id
1 'polypeptide(L)'
;MTDLRLIISRPEPGEWLGRLDVVEALEAAGWTGDDDLPLSILRHPSGAVWAVIEETGDSGLDCPNGAVIEFPSDTPTVVIIAACLAAAATP
;
A
#
# COMPACT_ATOMS: atom_id res chain seq x y z
N MET A 1 -6.00 -20.62 -7.63
CA MET A 1 -6.87 -19.70 -6.87
C MET A 1 -6.28 -19.64 -5.48
N THR A 2 -5.40 -18.68 -5.23
CA THR A 2 -4.60 -18.61 -4.00
C THR A 2 -5.41 -17.87 -2.96
N ASP A 3 -5.75 -18.56 -1.87
CA ASP A 3 -6.48 -18.03 -0.72
C ASP A 3 -5.46 -17.24 0.13
N LEU A 4 -5.54 -15.90 0.09
CA LEU A 4 -4.73 -14.99 0.89
C LEU A 4 -5.32 -14.93 2.30
N ARG A 5 -4.81 -15.77 3.20
CA ARG A 5 -5.08 -15.66 4.64
C ARG A 5 -4.00 -14.78 5.27
N LEU A 6 -4.28 -13.49 5.40
CA LEU A 6 -3.48 -12.58 6.21
C LEU A 6 -3.64 -12.94 7.69
N ILE A 7 -2.60 -13.53 8.28
CA ILE A 7 -2.48 -13.71 9.74
C ILE A 7 -1.60 -12.58 10.22
N ILE A 8 -2.20 -11.49 10.68
CA ILE A 8 -1.46 -10.33 11.20
C ILE A 8 -1.72 -10.25 12.70
N SER A 9 -0.64 -10.32 13.47
CA SER A 9 -0.70 -10.14 14.91
C SER A 9 -0.99 -8.68 15.23
N ARG A 10 -1.81 -8.43 16.26
CA ARG A 10 -2.14 -7.05 16.68
C ARG A 10 -0.88 -6.37 17.24
N PRO A 11 -0.55 -5.13 16.82
CA PRO A 11 0.58 -4.39 17.39
C PRO A 11 0.44 -4.08 18.88
N GLU A 12 1.58 -3.96 19.55
CA GLU A 12 1.66 -3.51 20.93
C GLU A 12 1.26 -2.01 21.05
N PRO A 13 0.73 -1.56 22.21
CA PRO A 13 0.40 -0.16 22.41
C PRO A 13 1.61 0.76 22.21
N GLY A 14 1.51 1.68 21.25
CA GLY A 14 2.59 2.62 20.88
C GLY A 14 3.38 2.21 19.63
N GLU A 15 3.14 1.01 19.11
CA GLU A 15 3.68 0.56 17.83
C GLU A 15 2.70 0.93 16.71
N TRP A 16 2.96 2.04 16.02
CA TRP A 16 2.19 2.40 14.83
C TRP A 16 2.63 1.53 13.65
N LEU A 17 1.89 0.45 13.38
CA LEU A 17 2.08 -0.36 12.16
C LEU A 17 1.30 0.19 10.96
N GLY A 18 0.50 1.25 11.14
CA GLY A 18 -0.20 1.97 10.07
C GLY A 18 -0.90 1.05 9.06
N ARG A 19 -0.46 1.11 7.80
CA ARG A 19 -0.97 0.35 6.66
C ARG A 19 -0.10 -0.87 6.31
N LEU A 20 0.52 -1.52 7.30
CA LEU A 20 1.42 -2.67 7.09
C LEU A 20 0.74 -3.80 6.29
N ASP A 21 -0.54 -4.05 6.51
CA ASP A 21 -1.32 -5.02 5.73
C ASP A 21 -1.32 -4.71 4.22
N VAL A 22 -1.31 -3.42 3.86
CA VAL A 22 -1.19 -2.97 2.47
C VAL A 22 0.23 -3.22 1.97
N VAL A 23 1.25 -2.86 2.77
CA VAL A 23 2.66 -3.06 2.44
C VAL A 23 2.93 -4.53 2.12
N GLU A 24 2.59 -5.44 3.03
CA GLU A 24 2.80 -6.88 2.88
C GLU A 24 2.12 -7.43 1.62
N ALA A 25 0.87 -6.99 1.36
CA ALA A 25 0.12 -7.42 0.19
C ALA A 25 0.73 -6.91 -1.13
N LEU A 26 1.25 -5.68 -1.15
CA LEU A 26 1.88 -5.09 -2.33
C LEU A 26 3.26 -5.69 -2.57
N GLU A 27 4.07 -5.93 -1.53
CA GLU A 27 5.36 -6.63 -1.66
C GLU A 27 5.16 -8.05 -2.19
N ALA A 28 4.15 -8.78 -1.70
CA ALA A 28 3.78 -10.09 -2.23
C ALA A 28 3.34 -10.03 -3.70
N ALA A 29 2.91 -8.87 -4.18
CA ALA A 29 2.55 -8.60 -5.57
C ALA A 29 3.70 -8.02 -6.42
N GLY A 30 4.92 -7.94 -5.89
CA GLY A 30 6.11 -7.48 -6.61
C GLY A 30 6.34 -5.97 -6.57
N TRP A 31 5.70 -5.25 -5.65
CA TRP A 31 6.10 -3.91 -5.29
C TRP A 31 7.32 -3.96 -4.37
N THR A 32 8.09 -2.88 -4.33
CA THR A 32 9.29 -2.78 -3.48
C THR A 32 9.19 -1.53 -2.61
N GLY A 33 9.50 -1.67 -1.33
CA GLY A 33 9.70 -0.52 -0.44
C GLY A 33 10.80 0.41 -0.94
N ASP A 34 10.62 1.71 -0.74
CA ASP A 34 11.65 2.72 -0.99
C ASP A 34 12.87 2.52 -0.08
N ASP A 35 14.05 2.92 -0.54
CA ASP A 35 15.31 2.71 0.19
C ASP A 35 15.34 3.45 1.53
N ASP A 36 14.77 4.66 1.58
CA ASP A 36 14.79 5.51 2.77
C ASP A 36 13.56 5.27 3.66
N LEU A 37 12.41 4.95 3.04
CA LEU A 37 11.12 4.81 3.71
C LEU A 37 10.38 3.52 3.29
N PRO A 38 10.96 2.33 3.54
CA PRO A 38 10.50 1.06 2.95
C PRO A 38 9.09 0.63 3.39
N LEU A 39 8.62 1.08 4.55
CA LEU A 39 7.29 0.78 5.08
C LEU A 39 6.25 1.87 4.75
N SER A 40 6.68 3.01 4.20
CA SER A 40 5.82 4.17 3.97
C SER A 40 5.68 4.51 2.50
N ILE A 41 6.61 4.07 1.64
CA ILE A 41 6.58 4.33 0.20
C ILE A 41 6.90 3.01 -0.51
N LEU A 42 6.00 2.57 -1.39
CA LEU A 42 6.19 1.40 -2.23
C LEU A 42 6.15 1.79 -3.70
N ARG A 43 7.06 1.23 -4.48
CA ARG A 43 7.24 1.50 -5.91
C ARG A 43 7.04 0.22 -6.70
N HIS A 44 6.35 0.31 -7.83
CA HIS A 44 6.20 -0.80 -8.77
C HIS A 44 6.95 -0.52 -10.08
N PRO A 45 7.51 -1.53 -10.78
CA PRO A 45 8.17 -1.34 -12.07
C PRO A 45 7.30 -0.71 -13.17
N SER A 46 5.97 -0.73 -13.04
CA SER A 46 5.06 -0.01 -13.95
C SER A 46 5.13 1.52 -13.80
N GLY A 47 5.81 2.03 -12.77
CA GLY A 47 5.84 3.45 -12.43
C GLY A 47 4.77 3.87 -11.42
N ALA A 48 3.94 2.95 -10.93
CA ALA A 48 2.98 3.25 -9.87
C ALA A 48 3.71 3.41 -8.53
N VAL A 49 3.26 4.36 -7.71
CA VAL A 49 3.83 4.64 -6.37
C VAL A 49 2.70 4.78 -5.37
N TRP A 50 2.75 4.02 -4.28
CA TRP A 50 1.82 4.15 -3.17
C TRP A 50 2.60 4.65 -1.95
N ALA A 51 2.01 5.58 -1.19
CA ALA A 51 2.65 6.13 0.00
C ALA A 51 1.65 6.42 1.12
N VAL A 52 2.07 6.20 2.37
CA VAL A 52 1.35 6.63 3.57
C VAL A 52 1.59 8.12 3.79
N ILE A 53 0.52 8.87 4.00
CA ILE A 53 0.55 10.32 4.25
C ILE A 53 0.21 10.52 5.74
N GLU A 54 1.16 11.08 6.49
CA GLU A 54 1.03 11.45 7.91
C GLU A 54 0.88 10.28 8.91
N GLU A 55 0.92 10.62 10.20
CA GLU A 55 0.70 9.70 11.33
C GLU A 55 -0.79 9.31 11.50
N THR A 56 -1.68 9.80 10.64
CA THR A 56 -3.14 9.61 10.72
C THR A 56 -3.63 8.34 10.02
N GLY A 57 -2.81 7.74 9.15
CA GLY A 57 -3.14 6.51 8.42
C GLY A 57 -3.78 6.73 7.04
N ASP A 58 -3.81 7.98 6.58
CA ASP A 58 -4.13 8.34 5.20
C ASP A 58 -3.04 7.81 4.25
N SER A 59 -3.37 7.61 2.98
CA SER A 59 -2.38 7.20 1.97
C SER A 59 -2.78 7.68 0.58
N GLY A 60 -1.84 7.67 -0.36
CA GLY A 60 -2.05 8.06 -1.74
C GLY A 60 -1.46 7.06 -2.72
N LEU A 61 -1.98 7.06 -3.94
CA LEU A 61 -1.48 6.29 -5.08
C LEU A 61 -1.30 7.21 -6.29
N ASP A 62 -0.06 7.34 -6.74
CA ASP A 62 0.30 7.94 -8.01
C ASP A 62 0.27 6.85 -9.09
N CYS A 63 -0.62 7.02 -10.07
CA CYS A 63 -0.79 6.08 -11.17
C CYS A 63 0.14 6.43 -12.34
N PRO A 64 0.61 5.44 -13.13
CA PRO A 64 1.48 5.68 -14.28
C PRO A 64 0.89 6.60 -15.35
N ASN A 65 -0.46 6.68 -15.42
CA ASN A 65 -1.19 7.55 -16.33
C ASN A 65 -1.31 9.01 -15.82
N GLY A 66 -0.68 9.34 -14.69
CA GLY A 66 -0.72 10.67 -14.07
C GLY A 66 -1.94 10.94 -13.19
N ALA A 67 -2.84 9.96 -13.01
CA ALA A 67 -3.91 10.08 -12.02
C ALA A 67 -3.36 9.93 -10.60
N VAL A 68 -3.94 10.67 -9.66
CA VAL A 68 -3.63 10.59 -8.23
C VAL A 68 -4.89 10.20 -7.48
N ILE A 69 -4.77 9.23 -6.59
CA ILE A 69 -5.89 8.74 -5.76
C ILE A 69 -5.51 8.92 -4.29
N GLU A 70 -6.37 9.57 -3.52
CA GLU A 70 -6.21 9.72 -2.07
C GLU A 70 -7.12 8.73 -1.34
N PHE A 71 -6.59 8.15 -0.26
CA PHE A 71 -7.28 7.19 0.60
C PHE A 71 -7.27 7.73 2.03
N PRO A 72 -8.40 8.26 2.51
CA PRO A 72 -8.57 8.58 3.92
C PRO A 72 -8.29 7.38 4.83
N SER A 73 -7.94 7.63 6.08
CA SER A 73 -7.55 6.63 7.10
C SER A 73 -8.62 5.58 7.36
N ASP A 74 -9.90 5.89 7.15
CA ASP A 74 -11.00 4.94 7.26
C ASP A 74 -11.27 4.12 5.98
N THR A 75 -10.50 4.36 4.91
CA THR A 75 -10.58 3.57 3.67
C THR A 75 -10.24 2.10 3.98
N PRO A 76 -11.09 1.14 3.58
CA PRO A 76 -10.79 -0.27 3.79
C PRO A 76 -9.51 -0.70 3.05
N THR A 77 -8.63 -1.41 3.75
CA THR A 77 -7.36 -1.96 3.22
C THR A 77 -7.54 -2.67 1.87
N VAL A 78 -8.59 -3.46 1.71
CA VAL A 78 -8.88 -4.18 0.46
C VAL A 78 -9.11 -3.26 -0.74
N VAL A 79 -9.67 -2.06 -0.52
CA VAL A 79 -9.90 -1.06 -1.57
C VAL A 79 -8.57 -0.47 -2.04
N ILE A 80 -7.68 -0.15 -1.09
CA ILE A 80 -6.35 0.39 -1.36
C ILE A 80 -5.53 -0.62 -2.17
N ILE A 81 -5.49 -1.88 -1.72
CA ILE A 81 -4.78 -2.95 -2.42
C ILE A 81 -5.33 -3.13 -3.84
N ALA A 82 -6.65 -3.21 -4.00
CA ALA A 82 -7.27 -3.38 -5.31
C ALA A 82 -6.93 -2.23 -6.28
N ALA A 83 -6.93 -0.99 -5.79
CA ALA A 83 -6.58 0.18 -6.59
C ALA A 83 -5.10 0.14 -7.03
N CYS A 84 -4.18 -0.19 -6.11
CA CYS A 84 -2.76 -0.31 -6.42
C CYS A 84 -2.50 -1.41 -7.46
N LEU A 85 -3.08 -2.60 -7.28
CA LEU A 85 -2.95 -3.70 -8.24
C LEU A 85 -3.51 -3.33 -9.62
N ALA A 86 -4.64 -2.61 -9.67
CA ALA A 86 -5.20 -2.13 -10.92
C ALA A 86 -4.29 -1.11 -11.61
N ALA A 87 -3.70 -0.17 -10.86
CA ALA A 87 -2.74 0.79 -11.40
C ALA A 87 -1.48 0.12 -11.93
N ALA A 88 -0.98 -0.91 -11.23
CA ALA A 88 0.20 -1.68 -11.64
C ALA A 88 -0.02 -2.55 -12.89
N ALA A 89 -1.27 -2.93 -13.18
CA ALA A 89 -1.62 -3.73 -14.35
C ALA A 89 -1.75 -2.90 -15.65
N THR A 90 -1.62 -1.58 -15.58
CA THR A 90 -1.71 -0.71 -16.76
C THR A 90 -0.41 -0.82 -17.57
N PRO A 91 -0.48 -1.13 -18.88
CA PRO A 91 0.69 -1.37 -19.73
C PRO A 91 1.55 -0.14 -20.00
#